data_AF-A0A5M9J7J0-F1
#
_entry.id   AF-A0A5M9J7J0-F1
#
_cell.length_a   1.000
_cell.length_b   1.000
_cell.length_c   1.000
_cell.angle_alpha   90.00
_cell.angle_beta   90.00
_cell.angle_gamma   90.00
#
_symmetry.space_group_name_H-M   'P 1'
#
loop_
_entity.id
_entity.type
_entity.pdbx_description
1 polymer ?
#
loop_
_entity_poly.entity_id
_entity_poly.type
_entity_poly.pdbx_seq_one_letter_code
_entity_poly.pdbx_strand_id
1 'polypeptide(L)'
;MAVDSELSIERHPSRVSRGEQHDEEELAEFGYKQELRRDWGLMHNFGISFSIISVITGITTLFSYGLITGGPGVMAVGWIIVSVFTFMISLSMAEIVSAIPTAGGPYYWAALLAPRNHSAFASWITGWFNFLGQVAVTTGISFGLAGLISTTATIKSSYVPSSPRTIGIYAAVLISHGIVNTFGVHVLRYLNNTSIALHSLGVTAIAIAVLAKAPTHQSAKFVFAKFYDGTGVDPSPGWSIRASPAYVACCGVLMAQYTLTGFDASAPLV
;
A
#
# COMPACT_ATOMS: atom_id res chain seq x y z
N MET A 1 -7.16 -37.30 54.33
CA MET A 1 -8.31 -36.46 53.94
C MET A 1 -7.70 -35.25 53.23
N ALA A 2 -7.38 -35.41 51.93
CA ALA A 2 -8.16 -34.87 50.80
C ALA A 2 -8.20 -33.32 50.90
N VAL A 3 -7.72 -32.52 49.96
CA VAL A 3 -7.85 -32.56 48.50
C VAL A 3 -6.77 -31.59 47.94
N ASP A 4 -6.09 -31.95 46.86
CA ASP A 4 -5.64 -30.94 45.90
C ASP A 4 -5.91 -31.50 44.50
N SER A 5 -6.85 -30.85 43.82
CA SER A 5 -7.38 -31.24 42.52
C SER A 5 -6.43 -30.82 41.42
N GLU A 6 -5.81 -31.78 40.75
CA GLU A 6 -5.17 -31.59 39.45
C GLU A 6 -6.21 -31.09 38.43
N LEU A 7 -6.06 -29.84 37.99
CA LEU A 7 -6.74 -29.33 36.81
C LEU A 7 -5.88 -29.70 35.60
N SER A 8 -6.08 -30.90 35.08
CA SER A 8 -5.50 -31.34 33.81
C SER A 8 -6.08 -30.50 32.67
N ILE A 9 -5.33 -29.49 32.22
CA ILE A 9 -5.60 -28.81 30.96
C ILE A 9 -5.28 -29.80 29.84
N GLU A 10 -6.30 -30.52 29.35
CA GLU A 10 -6.22 -31.26 28.10
C GLU A 10 -5.92 -30.27 26.96
N ARG A 11 -4.66 -30.22 26.55
CA ARG A 11 -4.28 -29.59 25.28
C ARG A 11 -4.78 -30.49 24.17
N HIS A 12 -5.87 -30.09 23.53
CA HIS A 12 -6.25 -30.63 22.23
C HIS A 12 -5.04 -30.49 21.29
N PRO A 13 -4.50 -31.57 20.70
CA PRO A 13 -3.41 -31.45 19.75
C PRO A 13 -3.99 -30.89 18.45
N SER A 14 -3.98 -29.56 18.30
CA SER A 14 -3.99 -28.96 16.97
C SER A 14 -2.79 -29.54 16.23
N ARG A 15 -3.02 -30.12 15.05
CA ARG A 15 -1.93 -30.51 14.14
C ARG A 15 -1.23 -29.23 13.67
N VAL A 16 -0.31 -28.74 14.49
CA VAL A 16 0.63 -27.68 14.12
C VAL A 16 1.54 -28.29 13.06
N SER A 17 1.63 -27.64 11.90
CA SER A 17 2.50 -28.10 10.83
C SER A 17 3.96 -28.04 11.28
N ARG A 18 4.82 -28.90 10.74
CA ARG A 18 6.23 -28.98 11.14
C ARG A 18 7.00 -27.66 10.92
N GLY A 19 6.51 -26.79 10.02
CA GLY A 19 7.05 -25.44 9.81
C GLY A 19 6.63 -24.46 10.90
N GLU A 20 5.35 -24.47 11.31
CA GLU A 20 4.88 -23.61 12.41
C GLU A 20 5.56 -23.93 13.75
N GLN A 21 5.89 -25.21 14.01
CA GLN A 21 6.65 -25.60 15.21
C GLN A 21 8.08 -25.06 15.20
N HIS A 22 8.72 -24.99 14.01
CA HIS A 22 10.09 -24.51 13.88
C HIS A 22 10.16 -22.99 14.09
N ASP A 23 9.22 -22.25 13.51
CA ASP A 23 9.13 -20.81 13.68
C ASP A 23 8.72 -20.43 15.12
N GLU A 24 7.87 -21.23 15.78
CA GLU A 24 7.55 -21.07 17.21
C GLU A 24 8.79 -21.24 18.10
N GLU A 25 9.65 -22.21 17.78
CA GLU A 25 10.93 -22.44 18.46
C GLU A 25 11.91 -21.28 18.21
N GLU A 26 12.03 -20.80 16.98
CA GLU A 26 12.92 -19.69 16.60
C GLU A 26 12.47 -18.36 17.24
N LEU A 27 11.17 -18.08 17.29
CA LEU A 27 10.61 -16.92 18.01
C LEU A 27 10.88 -16.99 19.51
N ALA A 28 10.81 -18.19 20.10
CA ALA A 28 11.12 -18.41 21.51
C ALA A 28 12.61 -18.16 21.81
N GLU A 29 13.52 -18.47 20.87
CA GLU A 29 14.95 -18.12 20.98
C GLU A 29 15.19 -16.61 21.02
N PHE A 30 14.35 -15.82 20.32
CA PHE A 30 14.37 -14.36 20.39
C PHE A 30 13.60 -13.77 21.59
N GLY A 31 13.05 -14.60 22.48
CA GLY A 31 12.32 -14.19 23.68
C GLY A 31 10.90 -13.69 23.40
N TYR A 32 10.35 -13.96 22.21
CA TYR A 32 8.98 -13.59 21.84
C TYR A 32 8.04 -14.79 21.94
N LYS A 33 6.86 -14.57 22.51
CA LYS A 33 5.77 -15.57 22.52
C LYS A 33 4.89 -15.35 21.29
N GLN A 34 4.69 -16.38 20.47
CA GLN A 34 3.80 -16.31 19.32
C GLN A 34 2.33 -16.14 19.78
N GLU A 35 1.72 -14.98 19.52
CA GLU A 35 0.33 -14.67 19.92
C GLU A 35 -0.67 -14.69 18.74
N LEU A 36 -0.19 -14.72 17.49
CA LEU A 36 -1.03 -14.77 16.29
C LEU A 36 -1.16 -16.23 15.80
N ARG A 37 -2.40 -16.73 15.70
CA ARG A 37 -2.69 -18.02 15.05
C ARG A 37 -2.55 -17.85 13.54
N ARG A 38 -1.63 -18.61 12.92
CA ARG A 38 -1.41 -18.65 11.46
C ARG A 38 -2.51 -19.45 10.73
N ASP A 39 -3.76 -19.01 10.87
CA ASP A 39 -4.92 -19.68 10.25
C ASP A 39 -5.13 -19.31 8.76
N TRP A 40 -4.19 -18.60 8.11
CA TRP A 40 -4.40 -17.96 6.81
C TRP A 40 -3.57 -18.66 5.72
N GLY A 41 -4.24 -19.40 4.82
CA GLY A 41 -3.57 -20.09 3.71
C GLY A 41 -2.96 -19.15 2.65
N LEU A 42 -2.05 -19.68 1.82
CA LEU A 42 -1.33 -18.96 0.74
C LEU A 42 -2.22 -18.07 -0.13
N MET A 43 -3.39 -18.56 -0.54
CA MET A 43 -4.34 -17.80 -1.37
C MET A 43 -4.96 -16.61 -0.61
N HIS A 44 -5.15 -16.75 0.70
CA HIS A 44 -5.64 -15.67 1.55
C HIS A 44 -4.56 -14.59 1.71
N ASN A 45 -3.31 -14.98 1.96
CA ASN A 45 -2.18 -14.05 2.08
C ASN A 45 -1.91 -13.30 0.76
N PHE A 46 -2.06 -13.97 -0.39
CA PHE A 46 -2.01 -13.32 -1.70
C PHE A 46 -3.16 -12.31 -1.87
N GLY A 47 -4.39 -12.69 -1.51
CA GLY A 47 -5.56 -11.81 -1.59
C GLY A 47 -5.45 -10.57 -0.71
N ILE A 48 -4.92 -10.71 0.51
CA ILE A 48 -4.62 -9.56 1.39
C ILE A 48 -3.58 -8.65 0.75
N SER A 49 -2.46 -9.21 0.30
CA SER A 49 -1.38 -8.44 -0.32
C SER A 49 -1.86 -7.66 -1.54
N PHE A 50 -2.68 -8.31 -2.39
CA PHE A 50 -3.33 -7.68 -3.54
C PHE A 50 -4.31 -6.57 -3.12
N SER A 51 -5.01 -6.72 -2.00
CA SER A 51 -5.93 -5.67 -1.51
C SER A 51 -5.24 -4.49 -0.84
N ILE A 52 -4.05 -4.72 -0.24
CA ILE A 52 -3.23 -3.66 0.33
C ILE A 52 -2.68 -2.78 -0.78
N ILE A 53 -2.20 -3.40 -1.88
CA ILE A 53 -1.73 -2.67 -3.07
C ILE A 53 -2.96 -2.23 -3.89
N SER A 54 -3.53 -1.08 -3.53
CA SER A 54 -4.75 -0.57 -4.15
C SER A 54 -4.49 0.12 -5.50
N VAL A 55 -4.51 -0.68 -6.58
CA VAL A 55 -4.31 -0.19 -7.95
C VAL A 55 -5.37 0.83 -8.37
N ILE A 56 -6.63 0.58 -8.04
CA ILE A 56 -7.75 1.49 -8.38
C ILE A 56 -7.51 2.86 -7.77
N THR A 57 -7.19 2.92 -6.47
CA THR A 57 -7.04 4.18 -5.75
C THR A 57 -5.86 4.97 -6.29
N GLY A 58 -4.69 4.33 -6.44
CA GLY A 58 -3.49 5.02 -6.92
C GLY A 58 -3.65 5.56 -8.35
N ILE A 59 -4.15 4.74 -9.28
CA ILE A 59 -4.35 5.18 -10.66
C ILE A 59 -5.41 6.28 -10.74
N THR A 60 -6.58 6.12 -10.12
CA THR A 60 -7.67 7.10 -10.27
C THR A 60 -7.34 8.46 -9.66
N THR A 61 -6.59 8.49 -8.56
CA THR A 61 -6.21 9.73 -7.88
C THR A 61 -5.06 10.47 -8.56
N LEU A 62 -4.12 9.75 -9.17
CA LEU A 62 -2.92 10.34 -9.79
C LEU A 62 -2.88 10.23 -11.32
N PHE A 63 -3.95 9.78 -11.98
CA PHE A 63 -3.99 9.63 -13.44
C PHE A 63 -3.62 10.92 -14.17
N SER A 64 -4.22 12.04 -13.74
CA SER A 64 -3.96 13.37 -14.30
C SER A 64 -2.52 13.80 -14.06
N TYR A 65 -1.97 13.52 -12.87
CA TYR A 65 -0.57 13.79 -12.56
C TYR A 65 0.34 13.08 -13.57
N GLY A 66 0.23 11.75 -13.71
CA GLY A 66 1.06 10.98 -14.63
C GLY A 66 0.93 11.40 -16.10
N LEU A 67 -0.28 11.79 -16.52
CA LEU A 67 -0.49 12.31 -17.87
C LEU A 67 0.25 13.63 -18.12
N ILE A 68 0.34 14.49 -17.11
CA ILE A 68 1.00 15.80 -17.20
C ILE A 68 2.52 15.67 -17.00
N THR A 69 2.97 14.73 -16.17
CA THR A 69 4.37 14.52 -15.80
C THR A 69 5.01 13.37 -16.57
N GLY A 70 5.09 13.49 -17.90
CA GLY A 70 5.76 12.50 -18.77
C GLY A 70 4.82 11.80 -19.75
N GLY A 71 3.51 11.80 -19.48
CA GLY A 71 2.50 11.30 -20.41
C GLY A 71 2.39 9.77 -20.44
N PRO A 72 1.60 9.24 -21.39
CA PRO A 72 1.22 7.83 -21.42
C PRO A 72 2.44 6.89 -21.56
N GLY A 73 3.49 7.30 -22.29
CA GLY A 73 4.71 6.51 -22.44
C GLY A 73 5.43 6.29 -21.10
N VAL A 74 5.58 7.36 -20.31
CA VAL A 74 6.18 7.27 -18.96
C VAL A 74 5.28 6.49 -18.02
N MET A 75 3.96 6.70 -18.07
CA MET A 75 3.02 5.93 -17.25
C MET A 75 3.11 4.43 -17.55
N ALA A 76 3.08 4.03 -18.83
CA ALA A 76 3.06 2.62 -19.21
C ALA A 76 4.42 1.92 -18.97
N VAL A 77 5.51 2.49 -19.49
CA VAL A 77 6.84 1.88 -19.37
C VAL A 77 7.38 2.02 -17.95
N GLY A 78 7.17 3.18 -17.33
CA GLY A 78 7.56 3.44 -15.95
C GLY A 78 6.88 2.51 -14.96
N TRP A 79 5.61 2.14 -15.18
CA TRP A 79 4.93 1.16 -14.34
C TRP A 79 5.62 -0.20 -14.34
N ILE A 80 6.02 -0.69 -15.52
CA ILE A 80 6.74 -1.97 -15.65
C ILE A 80 8.08 -1.89 -14.92
N ILE A 81 8.85 -0.82 -15.15
CA ILE A 81 10.16 -0.61 -14.53
C ILE A 81 10.04 -0.57 -13.01
N VAL A 82 9.14 0.25 -12.48
CA VAL A 82 8.91 0.36 -11.02
C VAL A 82 8.47 -0.99 -10.45
N SER A 83 7.57 -1.70 -11.12
CA SER A 83 7.10 -3.01 -10.66
C SER A 83 8.24 -4.02 -10.51
N VAL A 84 9.20 -4.04 -11.44
CA VAL A 84 10.38 -4.92 -11.36
C VAL A 84 11.25 -4.57 -10.15
N PHE A 85 11.56 -3.29 -9.94
CA PHE A 85 12.37 -2.86 -8.79
C PHE A 85 11.66 -3.11 -7.46
N THR A 86 10.36 -2.82 -7.38
CA THR A 86 9.54 -3.13 -6.20
C THR A 86 9.56 -4.63 -5.91
N PHE A 87 9.40 -5.48 -6.93
CA PHE A 87 9.46 -6.93 -6.77
C PHE A 87 10.81 -7.40 -6.23
N MET A 88 11.93 -6.84 -6.71
CA MET A 88 13.26 -7.15 -6.18
C MET A 88 13.38 -6.78 -4.69
N ILE A 89 12.88 -5.62 -4.29
CA ILE A 89 12.85 -5.20 -2.87
C ILE A 89 11.99 -6.16 -2.04
N SER A 90 10.80 -6.52 -2.55
CA SER A 90 9.91 -7.47 -1.88
C SER A 90 10.56 -8.85 -1.69
N LEU A 91 11.34 -9.33 -2.67
CA LEU A 91 12.08 -10.59 -2.55
C LEU A 91 13.13 -10.52 -1.43
N SER A 92 13.91 -9.44 -1.37
CA SER A 92 14.88 -9.26 -0.28
C SER A 92 14.21 -9.18 1.10
N MET A 93 13.04 -8.54 1.19
CA MET A 93 12.26 -8.52 2.43
C MET A 93 11.72 -9.90 2.80
N ALA A 94 11.27 -10.69 1.81
CA ALA A 94 10.77 -12.04 2.05
C ALA A 94 11.87 -12.94 2.63
N GLU A 95 13.12 -12.80 2.17
CA GLU A 95 14.27 -13.51 2.73
C GLU A 95 14.50 -13.14 4.22
N ILE A 96 14.46 -11.84 4.55
CA ILE A 96 14.61 -11.37 5.94
C ILE A 96 13.48 -11.91 6.83
N VAL A 97 12.22 -11.83 6.38
CA VAL A 97 11.06 -12.32 7.14
C VAL A 97 11.14 -13.82 7.37
N SER A 98 11.66 -14.58 6.38
CA SER A 98 11.81 -16.03 6.51
C SER A 98 12.89 -16.46 7.52
N ALA A 99 13.86 -15.60 7.80
CA ALA A 99 14.94 -15.88 8.76
C ALA A 99 14.72 -15.19 10.12
N ILE A 100 13.93 -14.11 10.16
CA ILE A 100 13.69 -13.29 11.35
C ILE A 100 12.18 -12.96 11.39
N PRO A 101 11.32 -13.92 11.77
CA PRO A 101 9.86 -13.76 11.74
C PRO A 101 9.34 -12.90 12.90
N THR A 102 9.99 -11.78 13.21
CA THR A 102 9.61 -10.90 14.34
C THR A 102 8.60 -9.84 13.92
N ALA A 103 7.66 -9.52 14.80
CA ALA A 103 6.68 -8.44 14.62
C ALA A 103 7.28 -7.02 14.63
N GLY A 104 8.60 -6.86 14.82
CA GLY A 104 9.30 -5.58 14.92
C GLY A 104 9.47 -4.81 13.60
N GLY A 105 9.07 -5.39 12.46
CA GLY A 105 9.06 -4.70 11.17
C GLY A 105 10.42 -4.15 10.71
N PRO A 106 10.42 -3.22 9.73
CA PRO A 106 11.66 -2.75 9.07
C PRO A 106 12.68 -2.10 10.00
N TYR A 107 12.24 -1.40 11.06
CA TYR A 107 13.17 -0.73 11.98
C TYR A 107 13.92 -1.73 12.85
N TYR A 108 13.27 -2.82 13.27
CA TYR A 108 13.92 -3.87 14.03
C TYR A 108 14.93 -4.64 13.16
N TRP A 109 14.55 -4.98 11.91
CA TRP A 109 15.47 -5.60 10.96
C TRP A 109 16.69 -4.71 10.68
N ALA A 110 16.48 -3.40 10.56
CA ALA A 110 17.59 -2.45 10.41
C ALA A 110 18.52 -2.44 11.63
N ALA A 111 17.98 -2.55 12.85
CA ALA A 111 18.78 -2.65 14.06
C ALA A 111 19.61 -3.95 14.10
N LEU A 112 19.00 -5.07 13.71
CA LEU A 112 19.59 -6.39 13.80
C LEU A 112 20.69 -6.63 12.76
N LEU A 113 20.48 -6.15 11.52
CA LEU A 113 21.41 -6.36 10.41
C LEU A 113 22.57 -5.34 10.39
N ALA A 114 22.39 -4.17 11.01
CA ALA A 114 23.44 -3.16 11.04
C ALA A 114 24.58 -3.54 12.01
N PRO A 115 25.82 -3.08 11.74
CA PRO A 115 26.92 -3.24 12.69
C PRO A 115 26.56 -2.65 14.06
N ARG A 116 27.02 -3.27 15.16
CA ARG A 116 26.65 -2.89 16.54
C ARG A 116 26.75 -1.38 16.82
N ASN A 117 27.77 -0.72 16.28
CA ASN A 117 28.01 0.71 16.50
C ASN A 117 26.98 1.63 15.78
N HIS A 118 26.31 1.12 14.75
CA HIS A 118 25.34 1.87 13.94
C HIS A 118 23.90 1.36 14.07
N SER A 119 23.69 0.26 14.79
CA SER A 119 22.39 -0.39 14.98
C SER A 119 21.29 0.58 15.44
N ALA A 120 21.54 1.34 16.50
CA ALA A 120 20.58 2.32 17.02
C ALA A 120 20.26 3.43 16.00
N PHE A 121 21.26 3.91 15.27
CA PHE A 121 21.08 4.95 14.25
C PHE A 121 20.28 4.44 13.04
N ALA A 122 20.61 3.25 12.53
CA ALA A 122 19.92 2.61 11.42
C ALA A 122 18.43 2.36 11.76
N SER A 123 18.17 1.84 12.97
CA SER A 123 16.81 1.66 13.49
C SER A 123 16.06 2.98 13.60
N TRP A 124 16.69 4.03 14.13
CA TRP A 124 16.08 5.33 14.32
C TRP A 124 15.66 5.96 13.00
N ILE A 125 16.56 6.01 12.02
CA ILE A 125 16.27 6.53 10.68
C ILE A 125 15.15 5.72 10.03
N THR A 126 15.24 4.39 10.05
CA THR A 126 14.21 3.52 9.44
C THR A 126 12.84 3.73 10.10
N GLY A 127 12.79 3.84 11.42
CA GLY A 127 11.57 4.12 12.16
C GLY A 127 10.93 5.46 11.80
N TRP A 128 11.73 6.53 11.70
CA TRP A 128 11.22 7.86 11.31
C TRP A 128 10.71 7.91 9.87
N PHE A 129 11.44 7.30 8.93
CA PHE A 129 10.98 7.24 7.54
C PHE A 129 9.71 6.40 7.40
N ASN A 130 9.61 5.28 8.13
CA ASN A 130 8.39 4.47 8.15
C ASN A 130 7.20 5.26 8.74
N PHE A 131 7.39 5.92 9.89
CA PHE A 131 6.36 6.74 10.52
C PHE A 131 5.89 7.90 9.62
N LEU A 132 6.83 8.67 9.06
CA LEU A 132 6.51 9.78 8.18
C LEU A 132 5.82 9.29 6.90
N GLY A 133 6.26 8.15 6.36
CA GLY A 133 5.61 7.48 5.23
C GLY A 133 4.15 7.15 5.54
N GLN A 134 3.87 6.55 6.70
CA GLN A 134 2.49 6.22 7.10
C GLN A 134 1.60 7.46 7.26
N VAL A 135 2.12 8.54 7.84
CA VAL A 135 1.40 9.82 7.96
C VAL A 135 1.10 10.41 6.58
N ALA A 136 2.09 10.41 5.68
CA ALA A 136 1.96 10.96 4.33
C ALA A 136 0.98 10.14 3.47
N VAL A 137 1.07 8.81 3.51
CA VAL A 137 0.17 7.90 2.77
C VAL A 137 -1.27 8.06 3.27
N THR A 138 -1.50 8.04 4.59
CA THR A 138 -2.84 8.21 5.17
C THR A 138 -3.46 9.54 4.75
N THR A 139 -2.66 10.62 4.79
CA THR A 139 -3.05 11.95 4.35
C THR A 139 -3.39 11.97 2.86
N GLY A 140 -2.51 11.40 2.02
CA GLY A 140 -2.69 11.37 0.56
C GLY A 140 -3.93 10.61 0.13
N ILE A 141 -4.14 9.39 0.65
CA ILE A 141 -5.31 8.56 0.31
C ILE A 141 -6.59 9.24 0.77
N SER A 142 -6.62 9.75 2.02
CA SER A 142 -7.80 10.42 2.55
C SER A 142 -8.14 11.70 1.78
N PHE A 143 -7.14 12.44 1.29
CA PHE A 143 -7.34 13.60 0.43
C PHE A 143 -7.85 13.21 -0.96
N GLY A 144 -7.30 12.14 -1.55
CA GLY A 144 -7.79 11.56 -2.80
C GLY A 144 -9.27 11.16 -2.69
N LEU A 145 -9.66 10.48 -1.60
CA LEU A 145 -11.04 10.13 -1.32
C LEU A 145 -11.94 11.37 -1.18
N ALA A 146 -11.49 12.41 -0.47
CA ALA A 146 -12.25 13.66 -0.36
C ALA A 146 -12.48 14.31 -1.74
N GLY A 147 -11.48 14.27 -2.62
CA GLY A 147 -11.61 14.72 -4.01
C GLY A 147 -12.60 13.90 -4.82
N LEU A 148 -12.61 12.57 -4.67
CA LEU A 148 -13.57 11.68 -5.31
C LEU A 148 -15.00 11.92 -4.80
N ILE A 149 -15.19 12.09 -3.49
CA ILE A 149 -16.49 12.45 -2.89
C ILE A 149 -16.97 13.79 -3.43
N SER A 150 -16.10 14.81 -3.43
CA SER A 150 -16.41 16.15 -3.95
C SER A 150 -16.80 16.10 -5.43
N THR A 151 -16.08 15.32 -6.25
CA THR A 151 -16.39 15.12 -7.67
C THR A 151 -17.72 14.38 -7.85
N THR A 152 -17.95 13.31 -7.09
CA THR A 152 -19.20 12.53 -7.15
C THR A 152 -20.41 13.39 -6.77
N ALA A 153 -20.25 14.29 -5.81
CA ALA A 153 -21.30 15.22 -5.39
C ALA A 153 -21.74 16.20 -6.50
N THR A 154 -20.97 16.34 -7.59
CA THR A 154 -21.35 17.15 -8.77
C THR A 154 -22.32 16.41 -9.71
N ILE A 155 -22.40 15.08 -9.63
CA ILE A 155 -23.21 14.28 -10.54
C ILE A 155 -24.68 14.57 -10.28
N LYS A 156 -25.36 15.18 -11.26
CA LYS A 156 -26.79 15.55 -11.20
C LYS A 156 -27.16 16.44 -10.00
N SER A 157 -26.24 17.32 -9.59
CA SER A 157 -26.40 18.21 -8.42
C SER A 157 -25.89 19.61 -8.73
N SER A 158 -26.31 20.61 -7.95
CA SER A 158 -25.81 21.99 -8.02
C SER A 158 -24.56 22.23 -7.17
N TYR A 159 -23.94 21.17 -6.66
CA TYR A 159 -22.72 21.26 -5.86
C TYR A 159 -21.54 21.74 -6.71
N VAL A 160 -20.84 22.76 -6.22
CA VAL A 160 -19.61 23.28 -6.83
C VAL A 160 -18.44 22.93 -5.92
N PRO A 161 -17.47 22.11 -6.37
CA PRO A 161 -16.25 21.83 -5.63
C PRO A 161 -15.50 23.13 -5.34
N SER A 162 -15.02 23.30 -4.12
CA SER A 162 -14.13 24.40 -3.74
C SER A 162 -13.11 23.91 -2.72
N SER A 163 -11.97 24.58 -2.60
CA SER A 163 -10.90 24.15 -1.68
C SER A 163 -11.39 24.06 -0.22
N PRO A 164 -12.13 25.05 0.33
CA PRO A 164 -12.64 24.93 1.70
C PRO A 164 -13.63 23.79 1.89
N ARG A 165 -14.50 23.53 0.91
CA ARG A 165 -15.47 22.42 0.96
C ARG A 165 -14.77 21.07 0.91
N THR A 166 -13.75 20.93 0.06
CA THR A 166 -12.95 19.71 -0.07
C THR A 166 -12.15 19.45 1.21
N ILE A 167 -11.57 20.49 1.82
CA ILE A 167 -10.90 20.40 3.13
C ILE A 167 -11.88 19.99 4.22
N GLY A 168 -13.12 20.50 4.21
CA GLY A 168 -14.16 20.08 5.15
C GLY A 168 -14.51 18.59 5.02
N ILE A 169 -14.68 18.09 3.79
CA ILE A 169 -14.90 16.66 3.52
C ILE A 169 -13.68 15.85 3.99
N TYR A 170 -12.47 16.30 3.69
CA TYR A 170 -11.23 15.67 4.11
C TYR A 170 -11.12 15.54 5.64
N ALA A 171 -11.43 16.61 6.37
CA ALA A 171 -11.44 16.57 7.84
C ALA A 171 -12.48 15.56 8.38
N ALA A 172 -13.68 15.52 7.78
CA ALA A 172 -14.70 14.55 8.16
C ALA A 172 -14.27 13.11 7.89
N VAL A 173 -13.61 12.85 6.76
CA VAL A 173 -13.04 11.54 6.42
C VAL A 173 -12.00 11.11 7.46
N LEU A 174 -11.04 11.99 7.81
CA LEU A 174 -10.02 11.68 8.82
C LEU A 174 -10.63 11.38 10.20
N ILE A 175 -11.60 12.18 10.64
CA ILE A 175 -12.32 11.94 11.90
C ILE A 175 -13.02 10.58 11.86
N SER A 176 -13.67 10.26 10.74
CA SER A 176 -14.35 8.97 10.58
C SER A 176 -13.38 7.79 10.65
N HIS A 177 -12.21 7.89 10.00
CA HIS A 177 -11.15 6.89 10.08
C HIS A 177 -10.64 6.75 11.53
N GLY A 178 -10.41 7.85 12.24
CA GLY A 178 -9.98 7.84 13.63
C GLY A 178 -10.99 7.14 14.55
N ILE A 179 -12.29 7.41 14.37
CA ILE A 179 -13.36 6.76 15.14
C ILE A 179 -13.40 5.26 14.86
N VAL A 180 -13.38 4.85 13.58
CA VAL A 180 -13.41 3.43 13.20
C VAL A 180 -12.17 2.70 13.70
N ASN A 181 -10.99 3.32 13.63
CA ASN A 181 -9.75 2.72 14.11
C ASN A 181 -9.69 2.62 15.65
N THR A 182 -10.39 3.50 16.36
CA THR A 182 -10.42 3.50 17.84
C THR A 182 -11.47 2.54 18.40
N PHE A 183 -12.68 2.52 17.83
CA PHE A 183 -13.84 1.82 18.40
C PHE A 183 -14.36 0.66 17.54
N GLY A 184 -13.96 0.59 16.27
CA GLY A 184 -14.51 -0.29 15.25
C GLY A 184 -13.65 -1.51 14.92
N VAL A 185 -12.82 -2.01 15.82
CA VAL A 185 -11.89 -3.14 15.53
C VAL A 185 -12.60 -4.38 14.94
N HIS A 186 -13.83 -4.66 15.34
CA HIS A 186 -14.65 -5.74 14.77
C HIS A 186 -15.15 -5.42 13.35
N VAL A 187 -15.44 -4.14 13.06
CA VAL A 187 -15.85 -3.65 11.73
C VAL A 187 -14.68 -3.73 10.74
N LEU A 188 -13.45 -3.53 11.23
CA LEU A 188 -12.23 -3.56 10.43
C LEU A 188 -12.06 -4.87 9.65
N ARG A 189 -12.40 -6.01 10.27
CA ARG A 189 -12.37 -7.32 9.61
C ARG A 189 -13.32 -7.40 8.41
N TYR A 190 -14.54 -6.87 8.54
CA TYR A 190 -15.52 -6.85 7.45
C TYR A 190 -15.12 -5.90 6.33
N LEU A 191 -14.60 -4.72 6.68
CA LEU A 191 -14.08 -3.76 5.72
C LEU A 191 -12.93 -4.35 4.91
N ASN A 192 -12.01 -5.08 5.54
CA ASN A 192 -10.89 -5.70 4.85
C ASN A 192 -11.34 -6.75 3.82
N ASN A 193 -12.23 -7.67 4.21
CA ASN A 193 -12.75 -8.68 3.28
C ASN A 193 -13.54 -8.06 2.12
N THR A 194 -14.31 -7.02 2.41
CA THR A 194 -15.05 -6.27 1.38
C THR A 194 -14.09 -5.54 0.45
N SER A 195 -13.01 -4.98 0.98
CA SER A 195 -11.96 -4.31 0.22
C SER A 195 -11.32 -5.24 -0.80
N ILE A 196 -10.95 -6.47 -0.42
CA ILE A 196 -10.40 -7.48 -1.34
C ILE A 196 -11.34 -7.71 -2.54
N ALA A 197 -12.63 -7.91 -2.27
CA ALA A 197 -13.63 -8.12 -3.31
C ALA A 197 -13.81 -6.88 -4.20
N LEU A 198 -13.95 -5.69 -3.60
CA LEU A 198 -14.13 -4.44 -4.33
C LEU A 198 -12.94 -4.09 -5.21
N HIS A 199 -11.71 -4.31 -4.76
CA HIS A 199 -10.53 -4.06 -5.57
C HIS A 199 -10.43 -5.05 -6.73
N SER A 200 -10.62 -6.35 -6.48
CA SER A 200 -10.54 -7.38 -7.51
C SER A 200 -11.62 -7.20 -8.59
N LEU A 201 -12.86 -6.96 -8.17
CA LEU A 201 -13.98 -6.72 -9.07
C LEU A 201 -13.90 -5.34 -9.73
N GLY A 202 -13.50 -4.31 -8.98
CA GLY A 202 -13.43 -2.94 -9.46
C GLY A 202 -12.39 -2.73 -10.55
N VAL A 203 -11.18 -3.28 -10.39
CA VAL A 203 -10.14 -3.21 -11.45
C VAL A 203 -10.65 -3.89 -12.71
N THR A 204 -11.19 -5.11 -12.57
CA THR A 204 -11.71 -5.90 -13.68
C THR A 204 -12.86 -5.19 -14.38
N ALA A 205 -13.81 -4.63 -13.63
CA ALA A 205 -14.95 -3.91 -14.15
C ALA A 205 -14.53 -2.64 -14.89
N ILE A 206 -13.59 -1.86 -14.36
CA ILE A 206 -13.08 -0.65 -15.03
C ILE A 206 -12.36 -1.02 -16.33
N ALA A 207 -11.50 -2.05 -16.30
CA ALA A 207 -10.79 -2.50 -17.50
C ALA A 207 -11.75 -2.93 -18.62
N ILE A 208 -12.76 -3.74 -18.29
CA ILE A 208 -13.78 -4.18 -19.25
C ILE A 208 -14.63 -2.99 -19.72
N ALA A 209 -15.09 -2.13 -18.82
CA ALA A 209 -15.96 -1.02 -19.16
C ALA A 209 -15.27 -0.03 -20.10
N VAL A 210 -14.00 0.31 -19.84
CA VAL A 210 -13.21 1.20 -20.71
C VAL A 210 -13.04 0.57 -22.09
N LEU A 211 -12.64 -0.71 -22.18
CA LEU A 211 -12.46 -1.39 -23.47
C LEU A 211 -13.78 -1.53 -24.25
N ALA A 212 -14.88 -1.86 -23.58
CA ALA A 212 -16.16 -2.09 -24.22
C ALA A 212 -16.88 -0.80 -24.65
N LYS A 213 -16.63 0.33 -23.96
CA LYS A 213 -17.29 1.62 -24.24
C LYS A 213 -16.40 2.63 -24.96
N ALA A 214 -15.10 2.38 -25.09
CA ALA A 214 -14.22 3.27 -25.84
C ALA A 214 -14.66 3.32 -27.32
N PRO A 215 -15.05 4.50 -27.85
CA PRO A 215 -15.45 4.62 -29.26
C PRO A 215 -14.24 4.46 -30.20
N THR A 216 -13.02 4.73 -29.71
CA THR A 216 -11.76 4.58 -30.44
C THR A 216 -10.63 4.18 -29.50
N HIS A 217 -9.60 3.55 -30.05
CA HIS A 217 -8.41 3.11 -29.31
C HIS A 217 -7.18 3.88 -29.75
N GLN A 218 -6.31 4.24 -28.81
CA GLN A 218 -5.03 4.87 -29.10
C GLN A 218 -4.04 3.87 -29.69
N SER A 219 -3.15 4.34 -30.57
CA SER A 219 -2.10 3.49 -31.14
C SER A 219 -1.09 3.05 -30.08
N ALA A 220 -0.47 1.88 -30.28
CA ALA A 220 0.61 1.40 -29.40
C ALA A 220 1.76 2.42 -29.28
N LYS A 221 2.09 3.14 -30.37
CA LYS A 221 3.10 4.20 -30.35
C LYS A 221 2.70 5.35 -29.42
N PHE A 222 1.42 5.72 -29.39
CA PHE A 222 0.94 6.73 -28.45
C PHE A 222 1.06 6.23 -27.00
N VAL A 223 0.61 5.00 -26.72
CA VAL A 223 0.61 4.46 -25.36
C VAL A 223 2.02 4.24 -24.82
N PHE A 224 2.93 3.67 -25.61
CA PHE A 224 4.25 3.23 -25.12
C PHE A 224 5.39 4.20 -25.42
N ALA A 225 5.24 5.14 -26.37
CA ALA A 225 6.35 6.00 -26.80
C ALA A 225 6.04 7.51 -26.76
N LYS A 226 4.79 7.93 -26.48
CA LYS A 226 4.48 9.35 -26.39
C LYS A 226 4.93 9.91 -25.03
N PHE A 227 5.96 10.74 -25.07
CA PHE A 227 6.32 11.64 -24.00
C PHE A 227 5.50 12.94 -24.08
N TYR A 228 5.05 13.43 -22.94
CA TYR A 228 4.37 14.72 -22.80
C TYR A 228 4.82 15.42 -21.52
N ASP A 229 5.14 16.71 -21.63
CA ASP A 229 5.47 17.56 -20.49
C ASP A 229 4.46 18.71 -20.40
N GLY A 230 3.52 18.62 -19.46
CA GLY A 230 2.57 19.66 -19.12
C GLY A 230 2.91 20.38 -17.82
N THR A 231 4.13 20.27 -17.31
CA THR A 231 4.53 20.82 -16.01
C THR A 231 4.84 22.32 -16.02
N GLY A 232 4.78 22.96 -17.19
CA GLY A 232 4.96 24.40 -17.35
C GLY A 232 3.73 25.19 -16.91
N VAL A 233 3.94 26.40 -16.39
CA VAL A 233 2.88 27.35 -16.02
C VAL A 233 3.15 28.63 -16.80
N ASP A 234 2.33 28.96 -17.80
CA ASP A 234 2.51 30.15 -18.66
C ASP A 234 2.87 31.41 -17.83
N PRO A 235 4.01 32.10 -18.09
CA PRO A 235 4.93 32.00 -19.25
C PRO A 235 6.14 31.07 -19.05
N SER A 236 6.18 30.34 -17.95
CA SER A 236 7.27 29.45 -17.58
C SER A 236 7.28 28.16 -18.41
N PRO A 237 8.40 27.79 -19.07
CA PRO A 237 8.51 26.50 -19.76
C PRO A 237 8.45 25.33 -18.77
N GLY A 238 8.08 24.15 -19.25
CA GLY A 238 8.02 22.92 -18.45
C GLY A 238 9.37 22.45 -17.91
N TRP A 239 9.33 21.57 -16.91
CA TRP A 239 10.51 21.03 -16.24
C TRP A 239 11.39 20.17 -17.15
N SER A 240 10.87 19.67 -18.29
CA SER A 240 11.70 18.99 -19.27
C SER A 240 12.75 19.92 -19.90
N ILE A 241 12.42 21.22 -20.00
CA ILE A 241 13.33 22.27 -20.50
C ILE A 241 14.16 22.85 -19.35
N ARG A 242 13.55 23.09 -18.17
CA ARG A 242 14.24 23.70 -17.01
C ARG A 242 15.28 22.78 -16.37
N ALA A 243 15.02 21.47 -16.36
CA ALA A 243 15.88 20.47 -15.77
C ALA A 243 16.27 19.43 -16.83
N SER A 244 15.39 18.48 -17.13
CA SER A 244 15.57 17.52 -18.23
C SER A 244 14.31 16.69 -18.45
N PRO A 245 14.11 16.09 -19.65
CA PRO A 245 13.05 15.11 -19.87
C PRO A 245 13.17 13.88 -18.95
N ALA A 246 14.40 13.48 -18.62
CA ALA A 246 14.66 12.38 -17.69
C ALA A 246 14.18 12.71 -16.27
N TYR A 247 14.40 13.95 -15.80
CA TYR A 247 13.87 14.40 -14.52
C TYR A 247 12.33 14.33 -14.48
N VAL A 248 11.66 14.81 -15.53
CA VAL A 248 10.19 14.71 -15.63
C VAL A 248 9.73 13.25 -15.66
N ALA A 249 10.45 12.37 -16.37
CA ALA A 249 10.15 10.94 -16.38
C ALA A 249 10.29 10.32 -14.98
N CYS A 250 11.36 10.65 -14.24
CA CYS A 250 11.54 10.22 -12.85
C CYS A 250 10.41 10.73 -11.92
N CYS A 251 9.93 11.95 -12.11
CA CYS A 251 8.76 12.44 -11.38
C CYS A 251 7.48 11.71 -11.80
N GLY A 252 7.30 11.44 -13.09
CA GLY A 252 6.14 10.73 -13.63
C GLY A 252 5.96 9.33 -13.06
N VAL A 253 7.07 8.59 -12.92
CA VAL A 253 7.02 7.23 -12.35
C VAL A 253 6.64 7.19 -10.86
N LEU A 254 6.63 8.34 -10.15
CA LEU A 254 6.11 8.43 -8.78
C LEU A 254 4.63 8.04 -8.69
N MET A 255 3.85 8.21 -9.77
CA MET A 255 2.47 7.70 -9.84
C MET A 255 2.42 6.17 -9.64
N ALA A 256 3.31 5.45 -10.32
CA ALA A 256 3.40 3.99 -10.20
C ALA A 256 3.92 3.60 -8.81
N GLN A 257 4.95 4.29 -8.30
CA GLN A 257 5.47 4.03 -6.95
C GLN A 257 4.42 4.23 -5.86
N TYR A 258 3.67 5.34 -5.93
CA TYR A 258 2.57 5.60 -4.99
C TYR A 258 1.54 4.48 -5.00
N THR A 259 1.18 3.98 -6.19
CA THR A 259 0.19 2.93 -6.33
C THR A 259 0.67 1.57 -5.83
N LEU A 260 1.96 1.29 -5.97
CA LEU A 260 2.60 0.03 -5.58
C LEU A 260 3.12 0.04 -4.13
N THR A 261 2.89 1.10 -3.36
CA THR A 261 3.31 1.20 -1.95
C THR A 261 2.46 0.28 -1.06
N GLY A 262 3.00 -0.12 0.10
CA GLY A 262 2.29 -0.93 1.11
C GLY A 262 2.57 -2.42 1.04
N PHE A 263 3.40 -2.88 0.10
CA PHE A 263 3.82 -4.29 0.01
C PHE A 263 4.57 -4.80 1.25
N ASP A 264 5.10 -3.90 2.08
CA ASP A 264 5.75 -4.20 3.35
C ASP A 264 4.75 -4.51 4.48
N ALA A 265 3.50 -4.04 4.36
CA ALA A 265 2.49 -4.23 5.40
C ALA A 265 2.02 -5.69 5.54
N SER A 266 2.24 -6.54 4.53
CA SER A 266 1.95 -7.98 4.60
C SER A 266 3.05 -8.77 5.31
N ALA A 267 4.26 -8.22 5.46
CA ALA A 267 5.40 -8.94 6.01
C ALA A 267 5.19 -9.43 7.46
N PRO A 268 4.56 -8.67 8.37
CA PRO A 268 4.28 -9.13 9.74
C PRO A 268 3.12 -10.15 9.83
N LEU A 269 2.39 -10.39 8.74
CA LEU A 269 1.23 -11.30 8.70
C LEU A 269 1.61 -12.73 8.31
N VAL A 270 2.86 -12.95 7.88
CA VAL A 270 3.35 -14.25 7.39
C VAL A 270 3.87 -15.08 8.52
#